data_AF-A0ABD2DCD6-F1
#
_entry.id   AF-A0ABD2DCD6-F1
#
_cell.length_a   1.000
_cell.length_b   1.000
_cell.length_c   1.000
_cell.angle_alpha   90.00
_cell.angle_beta   90.00
_cell.angle_gamma   90.00
#
_symmetry.space_group_name_H-M   'P 1'
#
loop_
_entity.id
_entity.type
_entity.pdbx_description
1 polymer ?
#
loop_
_entity_poly.entity_id
_entity_poly.type
_entity_poly.pdbx_seq_one_letter_code
_entity_poly.pdbx_strand_id
1 'polypeptide(L)'
;VATCRPDEFQCSDGTCVHGSRQCDREYDCKDMSDELGCINGTNECLDNNGGCSHICNDLKIGYECLCPDGFRLVDQRRCEGSIAYLFFTNRHEVRKMTLDRSEYTSLIPNLKNVVALDTEVASNRIYWSDLSQRKIYSTQIDGAHGFSSYDTVISGDLQAPDGLAVDWIHGNIYWTDSILGTVSVADTKGVKRKTLFKEIGSRPRAIVVDPVHGFMYWTDWGTPAKIKKGGLNGVDVYSLVTEDIQWPNGITLALLVLFCFGAFLLWKNWRLKNINSINFDNPVYQKTTEDEVHICRNQDGYTYPSRQMVSLEDDVA
;
A
#
# COMPACT_ATOMS: atom_id res chain seq x y z
N VAL A 1 42.47 24.42 5.18
CA VAL A 1 42.24 23.09 4.57
C VAL A 1 42.11 23.33 3.09
N ALA A 2 43.14 23.01 2.31
CA ALA A 2 43.10 23.21 0.87
C ALA A 2 42.16 22.14 0.30
N THR A 3 41.00 22.54 -0.18
CA THR A 3 40.08 21.67 -0.92
C THR A 3 40.49 21.75 -2.38
N CYS A 4 41.02 20.66 -2.94
CA CYS A 4 41.24 20.51 -4.38
C CYS A 4 39.92 20.71 -5.14
N ARG A 5 40.00 20.85 -6.47
CA ARG A 5 38.78 20.98 -7.29
C ARG A 5 37.97 19.67 -7.29
N PRO A 6 36.66 19.70 -7.59
CA PRO A 6 35.81 18.50 -7.55
C PRO A 6 36.26 17.36 -8.48
N ASP A 7 37.03 17.69 -9.52
CA ASP A 7 37.62 16.78 -10.51
C ASP A 7 39.04 16.32 -10.16
N GLU A 8 39.59 16.76 -9.03
CA GLU A 8 40.95 16.47 -8.57
C GLU A 8 40.94 15.57 -7.32
N PHE A 9 41.87 14.63 -7.25
CA PHE A 9 42.17 13.85 -6.06
C PHE A 9 43.21 14.58 -5.20
N GLN A 10 43.00 14.62 -3.89
CA GLN A 10 43.93 15.23 -2.93
C GLN A 10 44.83 14.15 -2.31
N CYS A 11 46.13 14.22 -2.59
CA CYS A 11 47.15 13.39 -1.97
C CYS A 11 47.25 13.68 -0.46
N SER A 12 47.76 12.73 0.34
CA SER A 12 47.88 12.90 1.80
C SER A 12 48.88 14.00 2.19
N ASP A 13 49.85 14.28 1.32
CA ASP A 13 50.80 15.39 1.41
C ASP A 13 50.19 16.76 1.09
N GLY A 14 48.94 16.79 0.64
CA GLY A 14 48.19 18.00 0.30
C GLY A 14 48.35 18.47 -1.15
N THR A 15 49.06 17.74 -2.01
CA THR A 15 49.09 18.00 -3.45
C THR A 15 47.81 17.53 -4.14
N CYS A 16 47.42 18.19 -5.24
CA CYS A 16 46.23 17.84 -6.02
C CYS A 16 46.67 17.23 -7.36
N VAL A 17 46.14 16.07 -7.69
CA VAL A 17 46.32 15.38 -8.98
C VAL A 17 44.96 15.21 -9.65
N HIS A 18 44.92 15.06 -10.97
CA HIS A 18 43.64 14.90 -11.68
C HIS A 18 42.98 13.57 -11.27
N GLY A 19 41.65 13.54 -11.05
CA GLY A 19 40.96 12.35 -10.53
C GLY A 19 41.02 11.11 -11.45
N SER A 20 41.45 11.27 -12.70
CA SER A 20 41.77 10.14 -13.59
C SER A 20 43.04 9.40 -13.19
N ARG A 21 43.95 10.05 -12.45
CA ARG A 21 45.25 9.53 -12.01
C ARG A 21 45.23 8.87 -10.64
N GLN A 22 44.04 8.63 -10.11
CA GLN A 22 43.86 7.80 -8.94
C GLN A 22 43.65 6.36 -9.41
N CYS A 23 44.46 5.44 -8.91
CA CYS A 23 44.48 4.01 -9.28
C CYS A 23 44.77 3.75 -10.77
N ASP A 24 45.67 4.51 -11.39
CA ASP A 24 46.08 4.32 -12.79
C ASP A 24 47.40 3.56 -12.94
N ARG A 25 48.00 3.12 -11.82
CA ARG A 25 49.27 2.38 -11.69
C ARG A 25 50.50 3.25 -11.94
N GLU A 26 50.36 4.57 -12.01
CA GLU A 26 51.46 5.52 -11.98
C GLU A 26 51.52 6.24 -10.63
N TYR A 27 52.73 6.63 -10.20
CA TYR A 27 52.90 7.38 -8.97
C TYR A 27 52.88 8.89 -9.29
N ASP A 28 51.69 9.48 -9.28
CA ASP A 28 51.47 10.91 -9.48
C ASP A 28 51.56 11.71 -8.17
N CYS A 29 51.11 11.13 -7.04
CA CYS A 29 51.35 11.70 -5.72
C CYS A 29 52.79 11.43 -5.26
N LYS A 30 53.45 12.44 -4.68
CA LYS A 30 54.82 12.28 -4.15
C LYS A 30 54.90 11.28 -2.99
N ASP A 31 53.79 11.09 -2.29
CA ASP A 31 53.65 10.18 -1.16
C ASP A 31 52.96 8.85 -1.54
N MET A 32 52.69 8.62 -2.84
CA MET A 32 52.03 7.43 -3.37
C MET A 32 50.60 7.21 -2.85
N SER A 33 49.94 8.26 -2.35
CA SER A 33 48.57 8.16 -1.81
C SER A 33 47.50 7.87 -2.87
N ASP A 34 47.76 8.23 -4.12
CA ASP A 34 46.91 7.98 -5.30
C ASP A 34 46.77 6.50 -5.65
N GLU A 35 47.76 5.69 -5.29
CA GLU A 35 47.80 4.25 -5.56
C GLU A 35 47.56 3.39 -4.30
N LEU A 36 47.39 4.05 -3.14
CA LEU A 36 47.24 3.36 -1.86
C LEU A 36 45.82 2.82 -1.69
N GLY A 37 45.70 1.49 -1.55
CA GLY A 37 44.39 0.81 -1.42
C GLY A 37 43.72 0.48 -2.75
N CYS A 38 44.33 0.83 -3.88
CA CYS A 38 43.91 0.38 -5.21
C CYS A 38 44.22 -1.12 -5.34
N ILE A 39 43.20 -1.97 -5.16
CA ILE A 39 43.34 -3.43 -5.26
C ILE A 39 43.43 -3.79 -6.75
N ASN A 40 44.62 -3.66 -7.35
CA ASN A 40 45.05 -4.22 -8.65
C ASN A 40 44.07 -4.20 -9.85
N GLY A 41 43.05 -3.34 -9.88
CA GLY A 41 41.98 -3.38 -10.87
C GLY A 41 41.23 -4.72 -10.92
N THR A 42 41.19 -5.47 -9.82
CA THR A 42 40.40 -6.69 -9.71
C THR A 42 38.95 -6.32 -9.45
N ASN A 43 38.08 -6.56 -10.43
CA ASN A 43 36.64 -6.37 -10.26
C ASN A 43 36.07 -7.49 -9.36
N GLU A 44 35.77 -7.17 -8.11
CA GLU A 44 35.26 -8.13 -7.13
C GLU A 44 33.82 -8.59 -7.46
N CYS A 45 33.07 -7.84 -8.27
CA CYS A 45 31.74 -8.22 -8.72
C CYS A 45 31.77 -9.43 -9.67
N LEU A 46 32.90 -9.74 -10.31
CA LEU A 46 33.04 -10.92 -11.18
C LEU A 46 33.10 -12.24 -10.39
N ASP A 47 33.46 -12.18 -9.10
CA ASP A 47 33.48 -13.35 -8.22
C ASP A 47 32.27 -13.32 -7.28
N ASN A 48 31.31 -14.23 -7.50
CA ASN A 48 30.09 -14.36 -6.70
C ASN A 48 29.37 -13.02 -6.43
N ASN A 49 29.34 -12.11 -7.42
CA ASN A 49 28.74 -10.77 -7.32
C ASN A 49 29.30 -9.94 -6.14
N GLY A 50 30.58 -10.10 -5.78
CA GLY A 50 31.17 -9.47 -4.59
C GLY A 50 30.56 -9.94 -3.26
N GLY A 51 29.74 -10.99 -3.28
CA GLY A 51 28.86 -11.38 -2.17
C GLY A 51 27.69 -10.41 -1.93
N CYS A 52 27.35 -9.56 -2.90
CA CYS A 52 26.16 -8.72 -2.90
C CYS A 52 24.91 -9.56 -3.22
N SER A 53 23.82 -9.28 -2.53
CA SER A 53 22.53 -9.95 -2.74
C SER A 53 21.84 -9.59 -4.06
N HIS A 54 22.04 -8.36 -4.56
CA HIS A 54 21.39 -7.86 -5.77
C HIS A 54 22.39 -7.24 -6.73
N ILE A 55 22.74 -5.96 -6.54
CA ILE A 55 23.59 -5.22 -7.48
C ILE A 55 24.97 -5.02 -6.84
N CYS A 56 26.03 -5.31 -7.59
CA CYS A 56 27.41 -5.00 -7.21
C CYS A 56 27.95 -3.92 -8.15
N ASN A 57 28.46 -2.83 -7.59
CA ASN A 57 29.07 -1.73 -8.30
C ASN A 57 30.58 -1.70 -8.02
N ASP A 58 31.36 -1.89 -9.07
CA ASP A 58 32.82 -1.88 -9.04
C ASP A 58 33.33 -0.44 -8.98
N LEU A 59 34.18 -0.12 -8.01
CA LEU A 59 34.75 1.20 -7.82
C LEU A 59 36.24 1.19 -8.14
N LYS A 60 36.84 2.37 -8.31
CA LYS A 60 38.30 2.48 -8.46
C LYS A 60 39.06 1.92 -7.25
N ILE A 61 38.44 2.01 -6.08
CA ILE A 61 38.95 1.47 -4.81
C ILE A 61 37.85 0.58 -4.22
N GLY A 62 37.99 -0.74 -4.42
CA GLY A 62 37.06 -1.76 -3.94
C GLY A 62 35.73 -1.78 -4.70
N TYR A 63 34.67 -2.19 -4.01
CA TYR A 63 33.32 -2.31 -4.57
C TYR A 63 32.26 -1.96 -3.52
N GLU A 64 31.07 -1.65 -3.98
CA GLU A 64 29.90 -1.45 -3.11
C GLU A 64 28.71 -2.27 -3.61
N CYS A 65 27.88 -2.74 -2.67
CA CYS A 65 26.61 -3.37 -3.01
C CYS A 65 25.50 -2.33 -3.04
N LEU A 66 24.69 -2.33 -4.08
CA LEU A 66 23.53 -1.46 -4.25
C LEU A 66 22.25 -2.28 -4.21
N CYS A 67 21.17 -1.62 -3.79
CA CYS A 67 19.85 -2.21 -3.73
C CYS A 67 18.93 -1.60 -4.79
N PRO A 68 18.06 -2.41 -5.41
CA PRO A 68 16.99 -1.88 -6.24
C PRO A 68 16.07 -0.95 -5.45
N ASP A 69 15.34 -0.09 -6.15
CA ASP A 69 14.36 0.80 -5.53
C ASP A 69 13.33 0.01 -4.70
N GLY A 70 13.03 0.52 -3.50
CA GLY A 70 12.16 -0.18 -2.54
C GLY A 70 12.89 -1.16 -1.62
N PHE A 71 14.20 -1.33 -1.79
CA PHE A 71 15.04 -2.12 -0.89
C PHE A 71 16.12 -1.28 -0.21
N ARG A 72 16.39 -1.58 1.05
CA ARG A 72 17.43 -0.96 1.87
C ARG A 72 18.59 -1.93 2.03
N LEU A 73 19.80 -1.41 1.89
CA LEU A 73 21.01 -2.20 2.13
C LEU A 73 21.19 -2.46 3.63
N VAL A 74 21.40 -3.73 3.97
CA VAL A 74 21.62 -4.30 5.29
C VAL A 74 22.95 -5.06 5.24
N ASP A 75 23.78 -4.88 6.25
CA ASP A 75 25.13 -5.46 6.35
C ASP A 75 26.04 -5.18 5.15
N GLN A 76 25.85 -4.05 4.47
CA GLN A 76 26.58 -3.64 3.26
C GLN A 76 26.54 -4.64 2.10
N ARG A 77 25.72 -5.71 2.19
CA ARG A 77 25.67 -6.79 1.19
C ARG A 77 24.25 -7.26 0.86
N ARG A 78 23.34 -7.27 1.83
CA ARG A 78 21.98 -7.80 1.67
C ARG A 78 20.98 -6.67 1.47
N CYS A 79 20.02 -6.85 0.58
CA CYS A 79 18.95 -5.89 0.37
C CYS A 79 17.68 -6.41 1.03
N GLU A 80 17.12 -5.63 1.94
CA GLU A 80 15.86 -5.93 2.61
C GLU A 80 14.82 -4.87 2.26
N GLY A 81 13.67 -5.29 1.77
CA GLY A 81 12.60 -4.41 1.35
C GLY A 81 11.54 -5.14 0.55
N SER A 82 10.60 -4.36 0.01
CA SER A 82 9.45 -4.88 -0.72
C SER A 82 9.12 -3.92 -1.86
N ILE A 83 8.94 -4.46 -3.06
CA ILE A 83 8.51 -3.67 -4.21
C ILE A 83 7.03 -3.35 -4.03
N ALA A 84 6.71 -2.06 -4.05
CA ALA A 84 5.33 -1.60 -4.04
C ALA A 84 4.76 -1.59 -5.47
N TYR A 85 3.56 -2.16 -5.61
CA TYR A 85 2.82 -2.19 -6.87
C TYR A 85 1.49 -1.46 -6.74
N LEU A 86 1.09 -0.82 -7.84
CA LEU A 86 -0.26 -0.29 -8.02
C LEU A 86 -1.04 -1.24 -8.91
N PHE A 87 -2.08 -1.84 -8.31
CA PHE A 87 -3.07 -2.63 -9.02
C PHE A 87 -4.29 -1.78 -9.35
N PHE A 88 -4.77 -1.85 -10.58
CA PHE A 88 -5.98 -1.13 -10.98
C PHE A 88 -6.80 -1.92 -11.99
N THR A 89 -8.12 -1.72 -11.92
CA THR A 89 -9.07 -2.30 -12.86
C THR A 89 -9.08 -1.51 -14.16
N ASN A 90 -9.08 -2.23 -15.29
CA ASN A 90 -9.24 -1.66 -16.63
C ASN A 90 -10.32 -2.43 -17.40
N ARG A 91 -11.55 -2.43 -16.88
CA ARG A 91 -12.79 -3.05 -17.40
C ARG A 91 -12.69 -4.53 -17.82
N HIS A 92 -11.83 -4.88 -18.77
CA HIS A 92 -11.59 -6.22 -19.31
C HIS A 92 -10.31 -6.88 -18.78
N GLU A 93 -9.56 -6.20 -17.91
CA GLU A 93 -8.37 -6.77 -17.28
C GLU A 93 -8.04 -6.05 -15.97
N VAL A 94 -7.19 -6.66 -15.15
CA VAL A 94 -6.49 -5.99 -14.04
C VAL A 94 -5.05 -5.77 -14.47
N ARG A 95 -4.53 -4.55 -14.29
CA ARG A 95 -3.13 -4.20 -14.57
C ARG A 95 -2.35 -4.00 -13.29
N LYS A 96 -1.04 -4.24 -13.35
CA LYS A 96 -0.09 -3.85 -12.32
C LYS A 96 0.95 -2.89 -12.89
N MET A 97 1.40 -1.95 -12.06
CA MET A 97 2.57 -1.14 -12.37
C MET A 97 3.40 -0.88 -11.12
N THR A 98 4.71 -0.73 -11.27
CA THR A 98 5.59 -0.24 -10.21
C THR A 98 5.43 1.27 -10.03
N LEU A 99 5.83 1.79 -8.86
CA LEU A 99 5.70 3.23 -8.55
C LEU A 99 6.59 4.13 -9.43
N ASP A 100 7.76 3.63 -9.82
CA ASP A 100 8.71 4.25 -10.75
C ASP A 100 8.31 4.08 -12.23
N ARG A 101 7.26 3.29 -12.50
CA ARG A 101 6.75 2.95 -13.85
C ARG A 101 7.73 2.15 -14.71
N SER A 102 8.74 1.52 -14.13
CA SER A 102 9.65 0.64 -14.86
C SER A 102 8.96 -0.63 -15.37
N GLU A 103 8.02 -1.17 -14.59
CA GLU A 103 7.21 -2.32 -14.97
C GLU A 103 5.75 -1.88 -15.15
N TYR A 104 5.19 -2.16 -16.33
CA TYR A 104 3.77 -1.92 -16.65
C TYR A 104 3.21 -3.11 -17.42
N THR A 105 2.44 -3.96 -16.73
CA THR A 105 2.01 -5.25 -17.28
C THR A 105 0.53 -5.55 -16.97
N SER A 106 -0.09 -6.40 -17.80
CA SER A 106 -1.43 -6.93 -17.51
C SER A 106 -1.30 -8.07 -16.51
N LEU A 107 -1.93 -7.93 -15.35
CA LEU A 107 -1.91 -8.92 -14.29
C LEU A 107 -2.96 -10.00 -14.54
N ILE A 108 -4.20 -9.65 -14.90
CA ILE A 108 -5.28 -10.63 -15.11
C ILE A 108 -6.02 -10.28 -16.40
N PRO A 109 -5.75 -10.98 -17.52
CA PRO A 109 -6.39 -10.69 -18.80
C PRO A 109 -7.77 -11.37 -18.94
N ASN A 110 -8.51 -10.98 -19.97
CA ASN A 110 -9.76 -11.63 -20.43
C ASN A 110 -10.92 -11.62 -19.41
N LEU A 111 -11.00 -10.58 -18.58
CA LEU A 111 -12.14 -10.34 -17.69
C LEU A 111 -13.31 -9.70 -18.46
N LYS A 112 -14.53 -9.84 -17.94
CA LYS A 112 -15.73 -9.34 -18.62
C LYS A 112 -16.03 -7.90 -18.25
N ASN A 113 -16.24 -7.61 -16.97
CA ASN A 113 -16.48 -6.24 -16.51
C ASN A 113 -16.06 -6.07 -15.04
N VAL A 114 -14.75 -5.95 -14.83
CA VAL A 114 -14.15 -5.78 -13.50
C VAL A 114 -14.31 -4.35 -13.01
N VAL A 115 -14.74 -4.17 -11.76
CA VAL A 115 -15.04 -2.84 -11.19
C VAL A 115 -14.26 -2.55 -9.91
N ALA A 116 -14.41 -3.39 -8.89
CA ALA A 116 -13.67 -3.26 -7.63
C ALA A 116 -12.59 -4.34 -7.53
N LEU A 117 -11.51 -4.02 -6.84
CA LEU A 117 -10.45 -4.96 -6.50
C LEU A 117 -9.92 -4.67 -5.09
N ASP A 118 -9.42 -5.70 -4.41
CA ASP A 118 -8.62 -5.54 -3.19
C ASP A 118 -7.62 -6.72 -3.07
N THR A 119 -6.58 -6.55 -2.25
CA THR A 119 -5.47 -7.51 -2.16
C THR A 119 -5.15 -7.91 -0.73
N GLU A 120 -4.69 -9.15 -0.57
CA GLU A 120 -4.12 -9.67 0.66
C GLU A 120 -2.64 -9.94 0.44
N VAL A 121 -1.79 -9.05 0.96
CA VAL A 121 -0.34 -9.05 0.69
C VAL A 121 0.35 -10.29 1.28
N ALA A 122 0.00 -10.68 2.51
CA ALA A 122 0.64 -11.81 3.21
C ALA A 122 0.41 -13.15 2.48
N SER A 123 -0.78 -13.33 1.91
CA SER A 123 -1.18 -14.53 1.15
C SER A 123 -0.96 -14.38 -0.37
N ASN A 124 -0.38 -13.26 -0.82
CA ASN A 124 -0.19 -12.90 -2.22
C ASN A 124 -1.45 -13.14 -3.08
N ARG A 125 -2.62 -12.66 -2.62
CA ARG A 125 -3.92 -12.96 -3.23
C ARG A 125 -4.65 -11.68 -3.63
N ILE A 126 -5.36 -11.73 -4.76
CA ILE A 126 -6.19 -10.63 -5.26
C ILE A 126 -7.64 -11.06 -5.37
N TYR A 127 -8.55 -10.15 -5.01
CA TYR A 127 -9.99 -10.31 -5.07
C TYR A 127 -10.55 -9.24 -5.99
N TRP A 128 -11.54 -9.59 -6.81
CA TRP A 128 -12.19 -8.61 -7.68
C TRP A 128 -13.66 -8.93 -7.91
N SER A 129 -14.42 -7.88 -8.21
CA SER A 129 -15.84 -8.00 -8.55
C SER A 129 -16.04 -7.89 -10.07
N ASP A 130 -16.88 -8.77 -10.62
CA ASP A 130 -17.32 -8.70 -12.03
C ASP A 130 -18.82 -8.41 -12.09
N LEU A 131 -19.17 -7.23 -12.62
CA LEU A 131 -20.56 -6.78 -12.71
C LEU A 131 -21.38 -7.53 -13.76
N SER A 132 -20.75 -8.03 -14.82
CA SER A 132 -21.47 -8.75 -15.88
C SER A 132 -21.87 -10.15 -15.43
N GLN A 133 -21.02 -10.78 -14.61
CA GLN A 133 -21.23 -12.12 -14.09
C GLN A 133 -21.87 -12.11 -12.70
N ARG A 134 -21.93 -10.94 -12.04
CA ARG A 134 -22.45 -10.76 -10.67
C ARG A 134 -21.79 -11.71 -9.67
N LYS A 135 -20.46 -11.73 -9.70
CA LYS A 135 -19.62 -12.63 -8.89
C LYS A 135 -18.42 -11.87 -8.34
N ILE A 136 -17.94 -12.35 -7.20
CA ILE A 136 -16.65 -11.95 -6.65
C ILE A 136 -15.70 -13.14 -6.83
N TYR A 137 -14.57 -12.88 -7.48
CA TYR A 137 -13.55 -13.85 -7.80
C TYR A 137 -12.29 -13.59 -7.00
N SER A 138 -11.41 -14.58 -6.96
CA SER A 138 -10.07 -14.42 -6.42
C SER A 138 -9.06 -15.35 -7.07
N THR A 139 -7.79 -14.95 -7.02
CA THR A 139 -6.66 -15.75 -7.49
C THR A 139 -5.37 -15.37 -6.76
N GLN A 140 -4.39 -16.27 -6.80
CA GLN A 140 -3.02 -16.01 -6.31
C GLN A 140 -2.22 -15.21 -7.35
N ILE A 141 -1.33 -14.34 -6.88
CA ILE A 141 -0.61 -13.34 -7.70
C ILE A 141 0.71 -13.92 -8.29
N ASP A 142 1.02 -15.21 -8.11
CA ASP A 142 2.32 -15.77 -8.54
C ASP A 142 2.52 -15.90 -10.06
N GLY A 143 3.64 -15.32 -10.51
CA GLY A 143 3.97 -14.98 -11.90
C GLY A 143 5.08 -15.81 -12.54
N ALA A 144 4.96 -17.15 -12.58
CA ALA A 144 5.87 -17.99 -13.39
C ALA A 144 5.19 -19.09 -14.21
N HIS A 145 3.93 -19.41 -13.94
CA HIS A 145 3.16 -20.37 -14.73
C HIS A 145 1.77 -19.79 -14.98
N GLY A 146 1.41 -19.68 -16.25
CA GLY A 146 0.20 -19.00 -16.73
C GLY A 146 -1.04 -19.28 -15.89
N PHE A 147 -1.77 -18.20 -15.61
CA PHE A 147 -3.06 -18.12 -14.93
C PHE A 147 -3.68 -19.47 -14.51
N SER A 148 -3.45 -19.77 -13.23
CA SER A 148 -4.30 -20.66 -12.43
C SER A 148 -5.77 -20.26 -12.56
N SER A 149 -6.66 -21.25 -12.59
CA SER A 149 -8.11 -21.02 -12.61
C SER A 149 -8.52 -20.04 -11.50
N TYR A 150 -9.40 -19.09 -11.82
CA TYR A 150 -9.94 -18.18 -10.82
C TYR A 150 -10.96 -18.90 -9.94
N ASP A 151 -10.85 -18.70 -8.62
CA ASP A 151 -11.82 -19.21 -7.66
C ASP A 151 -13.02 -18.27 -7.62
N THR A 152 -14.22 -18.83 -7.54
CA THR A 152 -15.43 -18.04 -7.26
C THR A 152 -15.61 -17.97 -5.75
N VAL A 153 -15.48 -16.77 -5.17
CA VAL A 153 -15.69 -16.55 -3.73
C VAL A 153 -17.17 -16.40 -3.46
N ILE A 154 -17.83 -15.45 -4.11
CA ILE A 154 -19.28 -15.23 -3.94
C ILE A 154 -19.98 -15.46 -5.28
N SER A 155 -21.03 -16.29 -5.24
CA SER A 155 -21.98 -16.46 -6.33
C SER A 155 -23.40 -16.27 -5.83
N GLY A 156 -24.23 -15.56 -6.60
CA GLY A 156 -25.62 -15.31 -6.24
C GLY A 156 -25.84 -14.16 -5.25
N ASP A 157 -27.06 -13.64 -5.23
CA ASP A 157 -27.51 -12.52 -4.40
C ASP A 157 -26.59 -11.28 -4.45
N LEU A 158 -26.03 -11.02 -5.62
CA LEU A 158 -25.25 -9.83 -5.96
C LEU A 158 -25.93 -9.13 -7.13
N GLN A 159 -26.03 -7.81 -7.09
CA GLN A 159 -26.51 -6.98 -8.19
C GLN A 159 -25.39 -6.09 -8.72
N ALA A 160 -24.78 -5.28 -7.85
CA ALA A 160 -23.68 -4.38 -8.22
C ALA A 160 -22.67 -4.20 -7.07
N PRO A 161 -21.74 -5.16 -6.87
CA PRO A 161 -20.63 -5.04 -5.92
C PRO A 161 -19.61 -3.98 -6.38
N ASP A 162 -19.84 -2.72 -5.98
CA ASP A 162 -19.07 -1.54 -6.39
C ASP A 162 -17.79 -1.31 -5.56
N GLY A 163 -17.67 -1.98 -4.41
CA GLY A 163 -16.53 -1.86 -3.51
C GLY A 163 -16.24 -3.17 -2.79
N LEU A 164 -14.96 -3.40 -2.54
CA LEU A 164 -14.42 -4.56 -1.84
C LEU A 164 -13.43 -4.09 -0.78
N ALA A 165 -13.43 -4.77 0.36
CA ALA A 165 -12.42 -4.62 1.39
C ALA A 165 -12.15 -5.97 2.05
N VAL A 166 -10.88 -6.38 2.11
CA VAL A 166 -10.45 -7.66 2.68
C VAL A 166 -9.88 -7.41 4.07
N ASP A 167 -10.39 -8.15 5.04
CA ASP A 167 -9.81 -8.24 6.38
C ASP A 167 -8.75 -9.34 6.38
N TRP A 168 -7.49 -8.93 6.23
CA TRP A 168 -6.33 -9.82 6.18
C TRP A 168 -5.99 -10.46 7.53
N ILE A 169 -6.55 -9.99 8.64
CA ILE A 169 -6.30 -10.58 9.97
C ILE A 169 -7.28 -11.71 10.23
N HIS A 170 -8.56 -11.49 9.95
CA HIS A 170 -9.64 -12.44 10.25
C HIS A 170 -10.05 -13.30 9.05
N GLY A 171 -9.51 -13.04 7.86
CA GLY A 171 -9.81 -13.81 6.65
C GLY A 171 -11.24 -13.61 6.17
N ASN A 172 -11.76 -12.38 6.27
CA ASN A 172 -13.10 -12.02 5.81
C ASN A 172 -13.04 -11.05 4.62
N ILE A 173 -14.08 -11.08 3.79
CA ILE A 173 -14.27 -10.13 2.68
C ILE A 173 -15.56 -9.36 2.88
N TYR A 174 -15.46 -8.05 2.79
CA TYR A 174 -16.56 -7.10 2.89
C TYR A 174 -16.83 -6.51 1.51
N TRP A 175 -18.10 -6.34 1.18
CA TRP A 175 -18.48 -5.66 -0.06
C TRP A 175 -19.72 -4.82 0.12
N THR A 176 -19.84 -3.83 -0.76
CA THR A 176 -20.97 -2.93 -0.84
C THR A 176 -21.71 -3.15 -2.15
N ASP A 177 -23.02 -3.38 -2.06
CA ASP A 177 -23.89 -3.49 -3.23
C ASP A 177 -24.71 -2.20 -3.40
N SER A 178 -24.44 -1.46 -4.48
CA SER A 178 -25.04 -0.14 -4.71
C SER A 178 -26.48 -0.19 -5.19
N ILE A 179 -26.93 -1.33 -5.73
CA ILE A 179 -28.32 -1.53 -6.18
C ILE A 179 -29.18 -2.09 -5.05
N LEU A 180 -28.64 -3.00 -4.24
CA LEU A 180 -29.34 -3.55 -3.08
C LEU A 180 -29.31 -2.62 -1.86
N GLY A 181 -28.40 -1.64 -1.84
CA GLY A 181 -28.20 -0.75 -0.69
C GLY A 181 -27.67 -1.47 0.54
N THR A 182 -26.81 -2.48 0.34
CA THR A 182 -26.32 -3.35 1.41
C THR A 182 -24.81 -3.29 1.59
N VAL A 183 -24.38 -3.49 2.84
CA VAL A 183 -23.01 -3.89 3.17
C VAL A 183 -23.08 -5.31 3.70
N SER A 184 -22.31 -6.21 3.09
CA SER A 184 -22.31 -7.62 3.46
C SER A 184 -20.88 -8.09 3.70
N VAL A 185 -20.78 -9.17 4.48
CA VAL A 185 -19.52 -9.83 4.83
C VAL A 185 -19.64 -11.31 4.51
N ALA A 186 -18.52 -11.90 4.12
CA ALA A 186 -18.34 -13.33 4.06
C ALA A 186 -16.92 -13.71 4.50
N ASP A 187 -16.70 -15.00 4.76
CA ASP A 187 -15.34 -15.52 4.81
C ASP A 187 -14.69 -15.47 3.41
N THR A 188 -13.36 -15.44 3.33
CA THR A 188 -12.64 -15.40 2.05
C THR A 188 -12.85 -16.63 1.17
N LYS A 189 -13.41 -17.71 1.73
CA LYS A 189 -13.84 -18.92 1.02
C LYS A 189 -15.30 -18.86 0.54
N GLY A 190 -16.08 -17.88 0.98
CA GLY A 190 -17.47 -17.66 0.57
C GLY A 190 -18.50 -18.64 1.15
N VAL A 191 -18.15 -19.39 2.19
CA VAL A 191 -19.02 -20.36 2.87
C VAL A 191 -20.00 -19.67 3.81
N LYS A 192 -19.51 -18.76 4.67
CA LYS A 192 -20.33 -18.07 5.67
C LYS A 192 -20.61 -16.66 5.16
N ARG A 193 -21.88 -16.28 5.07
CA ARG A 193 -22.31 -14.98 4.55
C ARG A 193 -23.33 -14.32 5.48
N LYS A 194 -23.17 -13.02 5.70
CA LYS A 194 -24.11 -12.19 6.47
C LYS A 194 -24.25 -10.80 5.86
N THR A 195 -25.46 -10.28 5.81
CA THR A 195 -25.71 -8.86 5.52
C THR A 195 -25.64 -8.07 6.81
N LEU A 196 -24.72 -7.12 6.89
CA LEU A 196 -24.46 -6.30 8.09
C LEU A 196 -25.32 -5.05 8.12
N PHE A 197 -25.53 -4.46 6.94
CA PHE A 197 -26.25 -3.21 6.79
C PHE A 197 -27.17 -3.27 5.58
N LYS A 198 -28.37 -2.71 5.71
CA LYS A 198 -29.35 -2.56 4.62
C LYS A 198 -30.21 -1.33 4.84
N GLU A 199 -30.16 -0.39 3.91
CA GLU A 199 -31.01 0.82 3.92
C GLU A 199 -31.56 1.07 2.51
N ILE A 200 -32.88 1.19 2.41
CA ILE A 200 -33.54 1.43 1.13
C ILE A 200 -33.18 2.83 0.63
N GLY A 201 -32.69 2.93 -0.60
CA GLY A 201 -32.27 4.20 -1.21
C GLY A 201 -30.82 4.59 -0.93
N SER A 202 -30.13 3.88 -0.03
CA SER A 202 -28.67 3.97 0.14
C SER A 202 -27.96 3.43 -1.10
N ARG A 203 -26.85 4.07 -1.50
CA ARG A 203 -26.01 3.66 -2.62
C ARG A 203 -24.56 3.57 -2.15
N PRO A 204 -24.20 2.54 -1.38
CA PRO A 204 -22.84 2.37 -0.90
C PRO A 204 -21.91 2.06 -2.09
N ARG A 205 -20.67 2.59 -2.07
CA ARG A 205 -19.70 2.43 -3.18
C ARG A 205 -18.34 1.91 -2.73
N ALA A 206 -17.50 2.74 -2.13
CA ALA A 206 -16.17 2.30 -1.72
C ALA A 206 -16.21 1.94 -0.24
N ILE A 207 -15.51 0.89 0.15
CA ILE A 207 -15.41 0.42 1.54
C ILE A 207 -13.95 0.15 1.88
N VAL A 208 -13.57 0.43 3.12
CA VAL A 208 -12.28 0.08 3.72
C VAL A 208 -12.51 -0.45 5.13
N VAL A 209 -11.66 -1.37 5.55
CA VAL A 209 -11.71 -1.99 6.87
C VAL A 209 -10.48 -1.65 7.69
N ASP A 210 -10.67 -1.57 9.00
CA ASP A 210 -9.65 -1.48 10.03
C ASP A 210 -9.78 -2.72 10.94
N PRO A 211 -9.11 -3.82 10.59
CA PRO A 211 -9.16 -5.05 11.38
C PRO A 211 -8.60 -4.90 12.80
N VAL A 212 -7.69 -3.94 13.02
CA VAL A 212 -7.00 -3.74 14.30
C VAL A 212 -7.94 -3.10 15.31
N HIS A 213 -8.66 -2.05 14.89
CA HIS A 213 -9.59 -1.33 15.76
C HIS A 213 -11.04 -1.82 15.64
N GLY A 214 -11.33 -2.70 14.67
CA GLY A 214 -12.64 -3.32 14.52
C GLY A 214 -13.69 -2.45 13.83
N PHE A 215 -13.27 -1.55 12.93
CA PHE A 215 -14.17 -0.64 12.22
C PHE A 215 -14.18 -0.86 10.71
N MET A 216 -15.29 -0.50 10.07
CA MET A 216 -15.39 -0.34 8.62
C MET A 216 -15.91 1.05 8.28
N TYR A 217 -15.47 1.55 7.14
CA TYR A 217 -15.84 2.85 6.61
C TYR A 217 -16.27 2.69 5.18
N TRP A 218 -17.40 3.29 4.79
CA TRP A 218 -17.83 3.25 3.41
C TRP A 218 -18.47 4.55 2.98
N THR A 219 -18.38 4.80 1.67
CA THR A 219 -19.00 5.95 1.03
C THR A 219 -20.38 5.59 0.54
N ASP A 220 -21.33 6.53 0.66
CA ASP A 220 -22.69 6.43 0.16
C ASP A 220 -22.99 7.68 -0.68
N TRP A 221 -23.26 7.48 -1.97
CA TRP A 221 -23.58 8.55 -2.91
C TRP A 221 -25.10 8.69 -3.16
N GLY A 222 -25.92 8.08 -2.30
CA GLY A 222 -27.35 8.32 -2.26
C GLY A 222 -27.68 9.79 -1.93
N THR A 223 -28.97 10.09 -1.83
CA THR A 223 -29.45 11.44 -1.47
C THR A 223 -30.12 11.38 -0.09
N PRO A 224 -29.52 11.95 0.97
CA PRO A 224 -28.25 12.69 1.01
C PRO A 224 -27.00 11.80 0.97
N ALA A 225 -25.90 12.34 0.42
CA ALA A 225 -24.61 11.65 0.37
C ALA A 225 -23.94 11.69 1.74
N LYS A 226 -23.21 10.63 2.09
CA LYS A 226 -22.61 10.46 3.41
C LYS A 226 -21.40 9.54 3.38
N ILE A 227 -20.50 9.69 4.35
CA ILE A 227 -19.52 8.66 4.71
C ILE A 227 -20.00 8.05 6.02
N LYS A 228 -20.10 6.73 6.07
CA LYS A 228 -20.52 6.01 7.26
C LYS A 228 -19.35 5.29 7.92
N LYS A 229 -19.44 5.16 9.23
CA LYS A 229 -18.58 4.33 10.06
C LYS A 229 -19.47 3.30 10.76
N GLY A 230 -18.98 2.08 10.91
CA GLY A 230 -19.61 1.05 11.72
C GLY A 230 -18.59 0.06 12.25
N GLY A 231 -18.96 -0.74 13.23
CA GLY A 231 -18.15 -1.88 13.65
C GLY A 231 -18.09 -2.94 12.54
N LEU A 232 -17.01 -3.73 12.49
CA LEU A 232 -16.90 -4.88 11.58
C LEU A 232 -17.99 -5.94 11.79
N ASN A 233 -18.67 -5.88 12.93
CA ASN A 233 -19.82 -6.70 13.28
C ASN A 233 -21.16 -6.18 12.71
N GLY A 234 -21.17 -5.00 12.10
CA GLY A 234 -22.39 -4.33 11.62
C GLY A 234 -23.16 -3.55 12.69
N VAL A 235 -22.62 -3.43 13.91
CA VAL A 235 -23.22 -2.67 15.01
C VAL A 235 -22.62 -1.25 15.04
N ASP A 236 -23.31 -0.32 15.73
CA ASP A 236 -22.89 1.07 15.90
C ASP A 236 -22.59 1.78 14.57
N VAL A 237 -23.49 1.59 13.61
CA VAL A 237 -23.42 2.25 12.30
C VAL A 237 -23.98 3.67 12.40
N TYR A 238 -23.15 4.67 12.12
CA TYR A 238 -23.54 6.07 12.08
C TYR A 238 -22.88 6.83 10.91
N SER A 239 -23.42 8.01 10.59
CA SER A 239 -22.86 8.86 9.53
C SER A 239 -21.73 9.70 10.13
N LEU A 240 -20.52 9.54 9.59
CA LEU A 240 -19.32 10.27 10.02
C LEU A 240 -19.21 11.63 9.32
N VAL A 241 -19.52 11.68 8.02
CA VAL A 241 -19.48 12.92 7.22
C VAL A 241 -20.81 13.07 6.50
N THR A 242 -21.47 14.21 6.70
CA THR A 242 -22.79 14.53 6.14
C THR A 242 -22.84 15.88 5.43
N GLU A 243 -21.91 16.78 5.71
CA GLU A 243 -21.85 18.13 5.15
C GLU A 243 -20.84 18.21 4.00
N ASP A 244 -21.06 19.14 3.07
CA ASP A 244 -20.20 19.42 1.91
C ASP A 244 -19.78 18.20 1.06
N ILE A 245 -20.67 17.20 1.02
CA ILE A 245 -20.45 15.94 0.31
C ILE A 245 -21.53 15.70 -0.74
N GLN A 246 -21.14 15.21 -1.92
CA GLN A 246 -22.05 14.97 -3.03
C GLN A 246 -21.80 13.59 -3.66
N TRP A 247 -20.61 13.35 -4.21
CA TRP A 247 -20.28 12.07 -4.87
C TRP A 247 -18.98 11.47 -4.32
N PRO A 248 -19.03 10.82 -3.14
CA PRO A 248 -17.86 10.19 -2.55
C PRO A 248 -17.57 8.85 -3.25
N ASN A 249 -16.59 8.86 -4.15
CA ASN A 249 -16.33 7.75 -5.07
C ASN A 249 -15.35 6.71 -4.54
N GLY A 250 -14.25 7.17 -3.95
CA GLY A 250 -13.17 6.31 -3.48
C GLY A 250 -12.73 6.76 -2.10
N ILE A 251 -12.30 5.80 -1.30
CA ILE A 251 -11.89 5.99 0.08
C ILE A 251 -10.68 5.08 0.33
N THR A 252 -9.66 5.58 1.01
CA THR A 252 -8.51 4.78 1.44
C THR A 252 -8.19 5.11 2.88
N LEU A 253 -7.68 4.10 3.60
CA LEU A 253 -7.28 4.21 4.99
C LEU A 253 -5.77 4.00 5.07
N ALA A 254 -5.06 5.02 5.54
CA ALA A 254 -3.66 4.87 5.93
C ALA A 254 -3.64 4.34 7.37
N LEU A 255 -3.45 3.03 7.49
CA LEU A 255 -3.15 2.39 8.76
C LEU A 255 -1.66 2.51 9.02
N LEU A 256 -1.26 3.48 9.84
CA LEU A 256 0.10 3.50 10.36
C LEU A 256 0.17 2.44 11.46
N VAL A 257 0.66 1.24 11.12
CA VAL A 257 1.17 0.29 12.12
C VAL A 257 2.56 0.78 12.54
N LEU A 258 2.62 2.00 13.05
CA LEU A 258 3.72 2.47 13.86
C LEU A 258 3.29 2.18 15.29
N PHE A 259 4.16 1.56 16.08
CA PHE A 259 4.11 1.77 17.52
C PHE A 259 4.13 3.30 17.72
N CYS A 260 2.95 3.88 17.97
CA CYS A 260 2.58 5.30 18.10
C CYS A 260 1.83 5.96 16.92
N PHE A 261 0.51 6.11 17.17
CA PHE A 261 -0.43 7.19 16.84
C PHE A 261 -0.70 7.58 15.37
N GLY A 262 -1.91 7.25 14.91
CA GLY A 262 -2.64 7.98 13.86
C GLY A 262 -3.04 7.13 12.64
N ALA A 263 -4.32 6.80 12.50
CA ALA A 263 -4.89 6.39 11.21
C ALA A 263 -5.30 7.65 10.42
N PHE A 264 -5.18 7.65 9.08
CA PHE A 264 -5.71 8.72 8.23
C PHE A 264 -6.71 8.17 7.23
N LEU A 265 -7.82 8.89 7.01
CA LEU A 265 -8.76 8.59 5.94
C LEU A 265 -8.64 9.63 4.82
N LEU A 266 -8.39 9.19 3.58
CA LEU A 266 -8.35 10.04 2.39
C LEU A 266 -9.51 9.69 1.46
N TRP A 267 -10.25 10.69 0.98
CA TRP A 267 -11.24 10.50 -0.08
C TRP A 267 -11.15 11.60 -1.14
N LYS A 268 -11.57 11.27 -2.38
CA LYS A 268 -11.51 12.18 -3.53
C LYS A 268 -12.91 12.61 -3.96
N ASN A 269 -13.17 13.91 -3.95
CA ASN A 269 -14.41 14.53 -4.47
C ASN A 269 -14.15 15.04 -5.90
N TRP A 270 -15.01 14.70 -6.87
CA TRP A 270 -14.75 15.01 -8.30
C TRP A 270 -15.25 16.41 -8.72
N ARG A 271 -16.09 17.07 -7.90
CA ARG A 271 -16.63 18.41 -8.23
C ARG A 271 -15.92 19.56 -7.50
N LEU A 272 -15.33 19.31 -6.34
CA LEU A 272 -14.45 20.23 -5.64
C LEU A 272 -13.01 19.75 -5.86
N LYS A 273 -12.12 20.55 -6.45
CA LYS A 273 -10.72 20.19 -6.74
C LYS A 273 -9.85 20.04 -5.46
N ASN A 274 -10.38 19.50 -4.36
CA ASN A 274 -9.69 19.35 -3.08
C ASN A 274 -9.61 17.88 -2.67
N ILE A 275 -8.43 17.45 -2.20
CA ILE A 275 -8.24 16.20 -1.45
C ILE A 275 -8.47 16.56 0.01
N ASN A 276 -9.47 15.95 0.66
CA ASN A 276 -9.73 16.15 2.07
C ASN A 276 -9.16 14.98 2.86
N SER A 277 -8.50 15.28 3.99
CA SER A 277 -8.04 14.30 4.98
C SER A 277 -8.76 14.54 6.31
N ILE A 278 -9.00 13.47 7.07
CA ILE A 278 -9.51 13.55 8.44
C ILE A 278 -8.59 12.76 9.38
N ASN A 279 -8.22 13.38 10.50
CA ASN A 279 -7.42 12.77 11.56
C ASN A 279 -8.36 12.24 12.67
N PHE A 280 -8.10 11.03 13.16
CA PHE A 280 -8.93 10.38 14.18
C PHE A 280 -8.57 10.76 15.63
N ASP A 281 -7.45 11.43 15.86
CA ASP A 281 -6.96 11.74 17.22
C ASP A 281 -7.48 13.10 17.79
N ASN A 282 -8.20 13.93 17.02
CA ASN A 282 -8.81 15.18 17.51
C ASN A 282 -9.85 15.72 16.50
N PRO A 283 -11.12 16.05 16.86
CA PRO A 283 -12.17 16.36 15.89
C PRO A 283 -12.10 17.79 15.30
N VAL A 284 -10.93 18.39 15.20
CA VAL A 284 -10.75 19.71 14.57
C VAL A 284 -10.41 19.52 13.10
N TYR A 285 -11.38 19.85 12.25
CA TYR A 285 -11.20 20.06 10.81
C TYR A 285 -9.95 20.92 10.54
N GLN A 286 -8.91 20.34 9.93
CA GLN A 286 -7.81 21.11 9.38
C GLN A 286 -7.89 21.12 7.85
N LYS A 287 -8.27 22.28 7.34
CA LYS A 287 -8.05 22.72 5.97
C LYS A 287 -6.56 22.98 5.84
N THR A 288 -5.87 22.26 4.96
CA THR A 288 -4.43 22.40 4.72
C THR A 288 -4.09 23.78 4.13
N THR A 289 -3.51 24.64 4.94
CA THR A 289 -2.55 25.67 4.53
C THR A 289 -1.52 25.80 5.65
N GLU A 290 -0.27 25.49 5.30
CA GLU A 290 1.02 25.83 5.92
C GLU A 290 1.12 26.02 7.45
N ASP A 291 2.08 25.27 8.00
CA ASP A 291 2.92 25.55 9.16
C ASP A 291 2.52 25.17 10.60
N GLU A 292 3.55 24.53 11.19
CA GLU A 292 3.96 24.37 12.58
C GLU A 292 3.19 23.47 13.56
N VAL A 293 3.91 22.41 13.92
CA VAL A 293 3.72 21.53 15.06
C VAL A 293 3.86 22.31 16.37
N HIS A 294 2.83 22.26 17.22
CA HIS A 294 2.98 22.43 18.66
C HIS A 294 2.37 21.24 19.41
N ILE A 295 3.26 20.40 19.95
CA ILE A 295 2.95 19.35 20.91
C ILE A 295 2.75 20.02 22.28
N CYS A 296 1.58 19.83 22.90
CA CYS A 296 1.44 19.95 24.35
C CYS A 296 0.52 18.86 24.92
N ARG A 297 1.05 18.21 25.95
CA ARG A 297 0.51 17.14 26.79
C ARG A 297 -0.77 17.54 27.55
N ASN A 298 -1.63 16.53 27.73
CA ASN A 298 -2.08 15.93 29.00
C ASN A 298 -3.58 15.94 29.33
N GLN A 299 -3.96 14.77 29.88
CA GLN A 299 -4.95 14.53 30.95
C GLN A 299 -6.42 14.68 30.55
N ASP A 300 -7.05 13.57 30.13
CA ASP A 300 -7.95 12.82 31.02
C ASP A 300 -8.45 11.53 30.35
N GLY A 301 -8.54 10.47 31.15
CA GLY A 301 -8.81 9.12 30.69
C GLY A 301 -10.25 8.89 30.27
N TYR A 302 -10.43 8.20 29.16
CA TYR A 302 -11.66 7.49 28.85
C TYR A 302 -11.33 6.02 28.57
N THR A 303 -11.76 5.19 29.51
CA THR A 303 -11.85 3.74 29.41
C THR A 303 -12.81 3.36 28.28
N TYR A 304 -12.33 2.62 27.28
CA TYR A 304 -13.18 1.97 26.28
C TYR A 304 -13.90 0.77 26.92
N PRO A 305 -15.24 0.66 26.81
CA PRO A 305 -15.93 -0.55 27.22
C PRO A 305 -15.59 -1.70 26.27
N SER A 306 -15.46 -2.87 26.89
CA SER A 306 -14.95 -4.13 26.38
C SER A 306 -15.66 -4.70 25.15
N ARG A 307 -14.83 -5.13 24.17
CA ARG A 307 -14.89 -6.38 23.40
C ARG A 307 -16.24 -7.13 23.40
N GLN A 308 -16.90 -7.12 22.25
CA GLN A 308 -17.66 -8.28 21.78
C GLN A 308 -17.36 -8.51 20.29
N MET A 309 -16.58 -9.56 20.03
CA MET A 309 -16.22 -10.06 18.70
C MET A 309 -17.40 -10.84 18.13
N VAL A 310 -17.57 -10.82 16.82
CA VAL A 310 -18.53 -11.71 16.15
C VAL A 310 -17.97 -13.14 16.18
N SER A 311 -18.53 -14.00 17.02
CA SER A 311 -18.55 -15.42 16.73
C SER A 311 -19.66 -15.65 15.69
N LEU A 312 -19.31 -16.20 14.53
CA LEU A 312 -20.27 -16.75 13.57
C LEU A 312 -20.65 -18.18 14.00
N GLU A 313 -21.13 -18.32 15.24
CA GLU A 313 -21.59 -19.57 15.83
C GLU A 313 -23.05 -19.42 16.30
N ASP A 314 -23.86 -20.33 15.77
CA ASP A 314 -25.18 -20.80 16.20
C ASP A 314 -26.36 -19.83 16.27
N ASP A 315 -27.13 -19.81 15.18
CA ASP A 315 -28.59 -19.78 15.24
C ASP A 315 -29.13 -20.85 14.28
N VAL A 316 -29.17 -22.10 14.76
CA VAL A 316 -30.01 -23.16 14.22
C VAL A 316 -31.16 -23.36 15.21
N ALA A 317 -32.34 -22.84 14.86
CA ALA A 317 -33.65 -23.32 15.27
C ALA A 317 -34.72 -22.77 14.32
#